data_AF-A0A4D8PNS3-F1
#
_entry.id   AF-A0A4D8PNS3-F1
#
_cell.length_a   1.000
_cell.length_b   1.000
_cell.length_c   1.000
_cell.angle_alpha   90.00
_cell.angle_beta   90.00
_cell.angle_gamma   90.00
#
_symmetry.space_group_name_H-M   'P 1'
#
loop_
_entity.id
_entity.type
_entity.pdbx_description
1 polymer ?
#
loop_
_entity_poly.entity_id
_entity_poly.type
_entity_poly.pdbx_seq_one_letter_code
_entity_poly.pdbx_strand_id
1 'polypeptide(L)' 'MYYRRPPMWTPQDRRLVGDYGAGQALSDDRYRLIEPRLPAAKPGGRPRSTNMRRLLDALFCVVRTGGQ' A
#
# COMPACT_ATOMS: atom_id res chain seq x y z
N MET A 1 -19.93 15.85 -28.50
CA MET A 1 -20.24 15.43 -27.11
C MET A 1 -18.91 15.14 -26.42
N TYR A 2 -18.42 16.04 -25.56
CA TYR A 2 -17.12 15.87 -24.90
C TYR A 2 -17.28 15.05 -23.61
N TYR A 3 -16.62 13.90 -23.52
CA TYR A 3 -16.50 13.16 -22.26
C TYR A 3 -15.55 13.91 -21.32
N ARG A 4 -16.10 14.50 -20.25
CA ARG A 4 -15.29 14.98 -19.12
C ARG A 4 -14.75 13.75 -18.40
N ARG A 5 -13.44 13.51 -18.45
CA ARG A 5 -12.80 12.48 -17.62
C ARG A 5 -13.15 12.78 -16.15
N PRO A 6 -13.55 11.78 -15.36
CA PRO A 6 -13.66 11.96 -13.92
C PRO A 6 -12.30 12.44 -13.36
N PRO A 7 -12.29 13.32 -12.35
CA PRO A 7 -11.05 13.86 -11.81
C PRO A 7 -10.16 12.69 -11.34
N MET A 8 -8.96 12.61 -11.91
CA MET A 8 -7.95 11.66 -11.45
C MET A 8 -7.40 12.14 -10.11
N TRP A 9 -7.20 11.21 -9.21
CA TRP A 9 -6.52 11.44 -7.94
C TRP A 9 -5.20 12.19 -8.16
N THR A 10 -5.09 13.41 -7.62
CA THR A 10 -3.91 14.28 -7.75
C THR A 10 -2.87 13.97 -6.67
N PRO A 11 -1.59 14.37 -6.85
CA PRO A 11 -0.61 14.29 -5.77
C PRO A 11 -1.05 15.03 -4.49
N GLN A 12 -1.87 16.08 -4.61
CA GLN A 12 -2.44 16.82 -3.48
C GLN A 12 -3.48 15.97 -2.75
N ASP A 13 -4.38 15.31 -3.48
CA ASP A 13 -5.37 14.38 -2.90
C ASP A 13 -4.68 13.22 -2.16
N ARG A 14 -3.48 12.78 -2.60
CA ARG A 14 -2.73 11.70 -1.92
C ARG A 14 -2.22 12.14 -0.55
N ARG A 15 -1.92 13.42 -0.39
CA ARG A 15 -1.48 13.98 0.91
C ARG A 15 -2.63 14.05 1.91
N LEU A 16 -3.86 14.26 1.45
CA LEU A 16 -5.05 14.31 2.30
C LEU A 16 -5.36 12.96 2.95
N VAL A 17 -5.14 11.86 2.23
CA VAL A 17 -5.29 10.49 2.77
C VAL A 17 -4.07 10.05 3.58
N GLY A 18 -2.93 10.74 3.44
CA GLY A 18 -1.73 10.49 4.22
C GLY A 18 -1.28 9.02 4.22
N ASP A 19 -0.58 8.63 5.28
CA ASP A 19 -0.18 7.24 5.53
C ASP A 19 -1.22 6.49 6.40
N TYR A 20 -2.49 6.85 6.27
CA TYR A 20 -3.57 6.25 7.05
C TYR A 20 -3.63 4.73 6.83
N GLY A 21 -3.84 4.00 7.92
CA GLY A 21 -3.89 2.54 7.90
C GLY A 21 -2.52 1.86 8.01
N ALA A 22 -1.39 2.54 7.81
CA ALA A 22 -0.05 1.98 8.11
C ALA A 22 0.21 1.88 9.64
N GLY A 23 -0.80 1.45 10.39
CA GLY A 23 -0.69 1.12 11.80
C GLY A 23 0.37 0.05 11.97
N GLN A 24 1.10 0.13 13.08
CA GLN A 24 2.20 -0.77 13.44
C GLN A 24 1.74 -2.20 13.76
N ALA A 25 0.77 -2.72 13.01
CA ALA A 25 0.15 -4.02 13.21
C ALA A 25 1.11 -5.18 12.91
N LEU A 26 2.19 -4.93 12.15
CA LEU A 26 3.24 -5.88 11.83
C LEU A 26 4.56 -5.50 12.53
N SER A 27 4.95 -6.34 13.48
CA SER A 27 6.30 -6.29 14.07
C SER A 27 7.36 -6.72 13.04
N ASP A 28 8.59 -6.25 13.20
CA ASP A 28 9.77 -6.67 12.45
C ASP A 28 9.89 -8.20 12.38
N ASP A 29 9.69 -8.89 13.51
CA ASP A 29 9.83 -10.35 13.58
C ASP A 29 8.81 -11.08 12.72
N ARG A 30 7.58 -10.56 12.67
CA ARG A 30 6.54 -11.12 11.80
C ARG A 30 6.84 -10.80 10.34
N TYR A 31 7.33 -9.60 10.06
CA TYR A 31 7.72 -9.23 8.70
C TYR A 31 8.86 -10.12 8.17
N ARG A 32 9.86 -10.45 9.00
CA ARG A 32 10.96 -11.37 8.64
C ARG A 32 10.49 -12.76 8.21
N LEU A 33 9.36 -13.24 8.74
CA LEU A 33 8.78 -14.52 8.34
C LEU A 33 8.07 -14.46 6.98
N ILE A 34 7.59 -13.28 6.59
CA ILE A 34 6.81 -13.06 5.36
C ILE A 34 7.73 -12.66 4.20
N GLU A 35 8.71 -11.79 4.45
CA GLU A 35 9.57 -11.19 3.43
C GLU A 35 10.18 -12.20 2.45
N PRO A 36 10.73 -13.35 2.88
CA PRO A 36 11.32 -14.33 1.96
C PRO A 36 10.30 -14.98 1.01
N ARG A 37 9.01 -14.92 1.35
CA ARG A 37 7.91 -15.49 0.55
C ARG A 37 7.32 -14.48 -0.42
N LEU A 38 7.65 -13.19 -0.29
CA LEU A 38 7.18 -12.19 -1.22
C LEU A 38 7.85 -12.39 -2.58
N PRO A 39 7.09 -12.32 -3.69
CA PRO A 39 7.69 -12.41 -5.00
C PRO A 39 8.64 -11.23 -5.20
N ALA A 40 9.83 -11.54 -5.72
CA ALA A 40 10.77 -10.54 -6.17
C ALA A 40 10.09 -9.55 -7.14
N ALA A 41 10.63 -8.34 -7.22
CA ALA A 41 10.19 -7.41 -8.26
C ALA A 41 10.41 -8.08 -9.62
N LYS A 42 9.40 -8.02 -10.50
CA LYS A 42 9.51 -8.59 -11.86
C LYS A 42 10.67 -7.90 -12.59
N PRO A 43 11.50 -8.63 -13.38
CA PRO A 43 12.66 -8.07 -14.08
C PRO A 43 12.28 -7.20 -15.31
N GLY A 44 11.07 -6.65 -15.36
CA GLY A 44 10.56 -5.84 -16.45
C GLY A 44 9.25 -5.15 -16.08
N GLY A 45 8.78 -4.26 -16.97
CA GLY A 45 7.63 -3.42 -16.70
C GLY A 45 7.92 -2.31 -15.68
N ARG A 46 6.87 -1.70 -15.12
CA ARG A 46 7.03 -0.63 -14.13
C ARG A 46 7.63 -1.21 -12.85
N PRO A 47 8.79 -0.72 -12.39
CA PRO A 47 9.36 -1.14 -11.12
C PRO A 47 8.37 -0.95 -9.98
N ARG A 48 8.36 -1.90 -9.04
CA ARG A 48 7.57 -1.76 -7.82
C ARG A 48 8.15 -0.59 -7.01
N SER A 49 7.45 0.54 -7.00
CA SER A 49 7.78 1.70 -6.15
C SER A 49 7.14 1.64 -4.77
N THR A 50 6.19 0.71 -4.56
CA THR A 50 5.46 0.54 -3.29
C THR A 50 6.33 -0.18 -2.26
N ASN A 51 6.38 0.35 -1.04
CA ASN A 51 6.99 -0.34 0.09
C ASN A 51 6.09 -1.51 0.55
N MET A 52 6.57 -2.74 0.38
CA MET A 52 5.79 -3.95 0.66
C MET A 52 5.47 -4.14 2.14
N ARG A 53 6.35 -3.71 3.05
CA ARG A 53 6.07 -3.73 4.47
C ARG A 53 4.88 -2.84 4.80
N ARG A 54 4.92 -1.59 4.37
CA ARG A 54 3.83 -0.63 4.61
C ARG A 54 2.51 -1.10 4.00
N LEU A 55 2.56 -1.75 2.84
CA LEU A 55 1.39 -2.36 2.21
C LEU A 55 0.78 -3.45 3.10
N LEU A 56 1.60 -4.37 3.62
CA LEU A 56 1.14 -5.45 4.49
C LEU A 56 0.63 -4.92 5.83
N ASP A 57 1.29 -3.92 6.40
CA ASP A 57 0.85 -3.22 7.62
C ASP A 57 -0.57 -2.68 7.43
N ALA A 58 -0.78 -1.97 6.32
CA ALA A 58 -2.08 -1.41 5.97
C ALA A 58 -3.14 -2.50 5.73
N LEU A 59 -2.79 -3.55 5.00
CA LEU A 59 -3.70 -4.67 4.76
C LEU A 59 -4.11 -5.36 6.07
N PHE A 60 -3.16 -5.63 6.96
CA PHE A 60 -3.46 -6.28 8.24
C PHE A 60 -4.22 -5.37 9.21
N CYS A 61 -4.02 -4.06 9.14
CA CYS A 61 -4.86 -3.11 9.85
C CYS A 61 -6.31 -3.28 9.40
N VAL A 62 -6.58 -3.17 8.10
CA VAL A 62 -7.94 -3.30 7.53
C VAL A 62 -8.57 -4.65 7.90
N VAL A 63 -7.87 -5.76 7.71
CA VAL A 63 -8.40 -7.10 8.02
C VAL A 63 -8.69 -7.28 9.51
N ARG A 64 -7.90 -6.67 10.41
CA ARG A 64 -8.07 -6.82 11.86
C ARG A 64 -9.14 -5.88 12.42
N THR A 65 -9.19 -4.64 11.94
CA THR A 65 -9.98 -3.57 12.58
C THR A 65 -11.22 -3.17 11.78
N GLY A 66 -11.29 -3.55 10.50
CA GLY A 66 -12.36 -3.14 9.58
C GLY A 66 -12.10 -1.81 8.87
N GLY A 67 -10.89 -1.24 8.97
CA GLY A 67 -10.56 0.04 8.33
C GLY A 67 -11.09 1.24 9.13
N GLN A 68 -10.66 1.32 10.39
CA GLN A 68 -11.02 2.36 11.36
C GLN A 68 -10.09 3.57 11.26
#